data_AF-A0A453QZB3-F1
#
_entry.id   AF-A0A453QZB3-F1
#
_cell.length_a   1.000
_cell.length_b   1.000
_cell.length_c   1.000
_cell.angle_alpha   90.00
_cell.angle_beta   90.00
_cell.angle_gamma   90.00
#
_symmetry.space_group_name_H-M   'P 1'
#
loop_
_entity.id
_entity.type
_entity.pdbx_description
1 polymer ?
#
loop_
_entity_poly.entity_id
_entity_poly.type
_entity_poly.pdbx_seq_one_letter_code
_entity_poly.pdbx_strand_id
1 'polypeptide(L)'
;MSISLTSHTGRAHKKFVEASGKMLRTLKCPEVWRPCFYMYMSLALSVDIQEGMFYWYTDPSAGPSFSEGFIGFIFAIGSVGSLVGVILYQNILRDHSFRSVLCSSQLLLSLSGMLDLILVLRLNLKLGIPDYYFAVIDEGVAKMINRIKWMPLLVLSSKLCPAGIEGTFFALLMSIDNIGVLSASWIGGLLLHLLRITRTEFKNLWAAILIRNVMRLLPLALLFLVPRSDPNSNILPADLLNEYDGAEARRIENVELTSLTVDKNPSTDASLQECKTQEHLDVGQDDDEASLLANRG
;
A
#
# COMPACT_ATOMS: atom_id res chain seq x y z
N MET A 1 36.31 16.34 11.10
CA MET A 1 34.85 16.09 11.15
C MET A 1 34.23 15.81 9.77
N SER A 2 34.83 16.25 8.66
CA SER A 2 34.26 16.10 7.30
C SER A 2 34.41 14.74 6.62
N ILE A 3 35.30 13.85 7.12
CA ILE A 3 35.54 12.51 6.52
C ILE A 3 34.50 11.47 6.98
N SER A 4 33.84 11.70 8.13
CA SER A 4 32.83 10.76 8.63
C SER A 4 31.49 10.87 7.89
N LEU A 5 31.15 12.07 7.39
CA LEU A 5 29.90 12.33 6.65
C LEU A 5 29.88 11.67 5.27
N THR A 6 31.01 11.65 4.55
CA THR A 6 31.12 11.06 3.20
C THR A 6 31.05 9.52 3.24
N SER A 7 31.52 8.89 4.33
CA SER A 7 31.40 7.44 4.51
C SER A 7 29.93 7.00 4.73
N HIS A 8 29.15 7.83 5.41
CA HIS A 8 27.73 7.58 5.68
C HIS A 8 26.88 7.66 4.42
N THR A 9 27.15 8.63 3.54
CA THR A 9 26.43 8.80 2.25
C THR A 9 26.73 7.65 1.29
N GLY A 10 28.00 7.20 1.20
CA GLY A 10 28.38 6.06 0.37
C GLY A 10 27.78 4.73 0.86
N ARG A 11 27.68 4.54 2.18
CA ARG A 11 27.05 3.34 2.78
C ARG A 11 25.53 3.34 2.58
N ALA A 12 24.88 4.50 2.70
CA ALA A 12 23.45 4.65 2.43
C ALA A 12 23.12 4.40 0.95
N HIS A 13 23.92 4.92 0.02
CA HIS A 13 23.74 4.68 -1.41
C HIS A 13 23.91 3.20 -1.78
N LYS A 14 24.93 2.51 -1.23
CA LYS A 14 25.08 1.07 -1.42
C LYS A 14 23.88 0.28 -0.90
N LYS A 15 23.37 0.61 0.30
CA LYS A 15 22.16 -0.01 0.86
C LYS A 15 20.93 0.22 -0.04
N PHE A 16 20.77 1.42 -0.60
CA PHE A 16 19.67 1.74 -1.50
C PHE A 16 19.75 0.95 -2.82
N VAL A 17 20.94 0.88 -3.43
CA VAL A 17 21.16 0.11 -4.66
C VAL A 17 20.93 -1.39 -4.42
N GLU A 18 21.38 -1.91 -3.28
CA GLU A 18 21.14 -3.30 -2.89
C GLU A 18 19.64 -3.58 -2.67
N ALA A 19 18.94 -2.70 -1.94
CA ALA A 19 17.49 -2.80 -1.73
C ALA A 19 16.70 -2.70 -3.05
N SER A 20 17.12 -1.83 -3.97
CA SER A 20 16.52 -1.68 -5.30
C SER A 20 16.72 -2.93 -6.16
N GLY A 21 17.94 -3.51 -6.11
CA GLY A 21 18.23 -4.78 -6.80
C GLY A 21 17.42 -5.94 -6.24
N LYS A 22 17.27 -6.01 -4.91
CA LYS A 22 16.43 -6.97 -4.19
C LYS A 22 14.96 -6.84 -4.62
N MET A 23 14.41 -5.62 -4.59
CA MET A 23 13.05 -5.32 -5.04
C MET A 23 12.82 -5.71 -6.51
N LEU A 24 13.78 -5.45 -7.40
CA LEU A 24 13.68 -5.80 -8.82
C LEU A 24 13.64 -7.32 -9.04
N ARG A 25 14.39 -8.10 -8.24
CA ARG A 25 14.31 -9.57 -8.27
C ARG A 25 12.96 -10.07 -7.76
N THR A 26 12.45 -9.49 -6.67
CA THR A 26 11.12 -9.83 -6.14
C THR A 26 10.02 -9.51 -7.16
N LEU A 27 10.08 -8.37 -7.85
CA LEU A 27 9.14 -8.01 -8.91
C LEU A 27 9.17 -8.99 -10.08
N LYS A 28 10.32 -9.54 -10.46
CA LYS A 28 10.41 -10.52 -11.55
C LYS A 28 9.69 -11.84 -11.24
N CYS A 29 9.36 -12.11 -9.97
CA CYS A 29 8.64 -13.31 -9.60
C CYS A 29 7.20 -13.29 -10.16
N PRO A 30 6.75 -14.35 -10.82
CA PRO A 30 5.42 -14.41 -11.45
C PRO A 30 4.27 -14.20 -10.47
N GLU A 31 4.45 -14.59 -9.21
CA GLU A 31 3.48 -14.38 -8.15
C GLU A 31 3.34 -12.90 -7.72
N VAL A 32 4.31 -12.05 -8.07
CA VAL A 32 4.35 -10.63 -7.69
C VAL A 32 3.97 -9.71 -8.83
N TRP A 33 4.60 -9.85 -10.02
CA TRP A 33 4.26 -8.93 -11.12
C TRP A 33 2.87 -9.17 -11.69
N ARG A 34 2.32 -10.40 -11.65
CA ARG A 34 0.98 -10.66 -12.20
C ARG A 34 -0.12 -9.90 -11.43
N PRO A 35 -0.17 -9.93 -10.08
CA PRO A 35 -1.06 -9.06 -9.32
C PRO A 35 -0.79 -7.56 -9.49
N CYS A 36 0.48 -7.14 -9.52
CA CYS A 36 0.83 -5.72 -9.71
C CYS A 36 0.41 -5.21 -11.10
N PHE A 37 0.60 -6.02 -12.14
CA PHE A 37 0.18 -5.71 -13.50
C PHE A 37 -1.35 -5.71 -13.62
N TYR A 38 -2.02 -6.71 -13.04
CA TYR A 38 -3.48 -6.73 -12.95
C TYR A 38 -4.02 -5.48 -12.25
N MET A 39 -3.39 -5.07 -11.14
CA MET A 39 -3.75 -3.86 -10.41
C MET A 39 -3.61 -2.63 -11.30
N TYR A 40 -2.43 -2.42 -11.88
CA TYR A 40 -2.20 -1.30 -12.80
C TYR A 40 -3.24 -1.26 -13.92
N MET A 41 -3.47 -2.41 -14.58
CA MET A 41 -4.42 -2.50 -15.68
C MET A 41 -5.87 -2.29 -15.22
N SER A 42 -6.24 -2.80 -14.04
CA SER A 42 -7.57 -2.61 -13.44
C SER A 42 -7.82 -1.14 -13.06
N LEU A 43 -6.80 -0.41 -12.60
CA LEU A 43 -6.89 1.03 -12.34
C LEU A 43 -6.93 1.83 -13.64
N ALA A 44 -5.96 1.62 -14.54
CA ALA A 44 -5.86 2.34 -15.82
C ALA A 44 -7.11 2.17 -16.70
N LEU A 45 -7.69 0.97 -16.73
CA LEU A 45 -8.92 0.68 -17.47
C LEU A 45 -10.20 1.14 -16.76
N SER A 46 -10.11 1.50 -15.47
CA SER A 46 -11.20 2.16 -14.75
C SER A 46 -11.22 3.65 -15.11
N VAL A 47 -11.49 3.95 -16.38
CA VAL A 47 -11.49 5.30 -16.95
C VAL A 47 -12.26 6.26 -16.07
N ASP A 48 -11.60 7.36 -15.72
CA ASP A 48 -12.15 8.38 -14.84
C ASP A 48 -12.88 9.45 -15.65
N ILE A 49 -14.21 9.51 -15.50
CA ILE A 49 -15.09 10.47 -16.18
C ILE A 49 -15.64 11.50 -15.16
N GLN A 50 -15.02 11.60 -13.98
CA GLN A 50 -15.53 12.43 -12.89
C GLN A 50 -15.68 13.91 -13.28
N GLU A 51 -14.77 14.45 -14.10
CA GLU A 51 -14.89 15.82 -14.61
C GLU A 51 -16.14 16.02 -15.49
N GLY A 52 -16.40 15.10 -16.43
CA GLY A 52 -17.57 15.16 -17.30
C GLY A 52 -18.89 15.02 -16.52
N MET A 53 -18.90 14.15 -15.52
CA MET A 53 -20.04 13.98 -14.61
C MET A 53 -20.26 15.21 -13.73
N PHE A 54 -19.19 15.88 -13.27
CA PHE A 54 -19.30 17.11 -12.49
C PHE A 54 -19.98 18.24 -13.28
N TYR A 55 -19.57 18.47 -14.54
CA TYR A 55 -20.23 19.45 -15.40
C TYR A 55 -21.67 19.08 -15.73
N TRP A 56 -21.96 17.78 -15.90
CA TRP A 56 -23.32 17.33 -16.12
C TRP A 56 -24.21 17.52 -14.87
N TYR A 57 -23.70 17.25 -13.67
CA TYR A 57 -24.44 17.45 -12.43
C TYR A 57 -24.84 18.91 -12.21
N THR A 58 -23.96 19.85 -12.58
CA THR A 58 -24.18 21.29 -12.40
C THR A 58 -25.00 21.94 -13.52
N ASP A 59 -25.15 21.30 -14.68
CA ASP A 59 -25.87 21.88 -15.82
C ASP A 59 -27.40 21.88 -15.60
N PRO A 60 -28.06 23.06 -15.67
CA PRO A 60 -29.50 23.16 -15.53
C PRO A 60 -30.32 22.58 -16.68
N SER A 61 -29.72 22.49 -17.86
CA SER A 61 -30.43 22.14 -19.09
C SER A 61 -30.43 20.65 -19.40
N ALA A 62 -29.28 19.97 -19.25
CA ALA A 62 -29.13 18.54 -19.47
C ALA A 62 -29.09 17.72 -18.17
N GLY A 63 -28.80 18.35 -17.03
CA GLY A 63 -28.56 17.69 -15.74
C GLY A 63 -29.60 17.98 -14.64
N PRO A 64 -29.38 17.44 -13.43
CA PRO A 64 -30.25 17.63 -12.28
C PRO A 64 -30.07 18.99 -11.56
N SER A 65 -29.21 19.89 -12.07
CA SER A 65 -28.97 21.23 -11.51
C SER A 65 -28.47 21.22 -10.06
N PHE A 66 -27.56 20.32 -9.72
CA PHE A 66 -27.00 20.24 -8.37
C PHE A 66 -26.08 21.43 -8.07
N SER A 67 -26.18 21.95 -6.85
CA SER A 67 -25.23 22.93 -6.32
C SER A 67 -23.86 22.28 -6.13
N GLU A 68 -22.78 23.02 -6.39
CA GLU A 68 -21.41 22.55 -6.18
C GLU A 68 -21.16 22.05 -4.75
N GLY A 69 -21.77 22.72 -3.74
CA GLY A 69 -21.69 22.28 -2.35
C GLY A 69 -22.36 20.92 -2.10
N PHE A 70 -23.42 20.61 -2.84
CA PHE A 70 -24.08 19.31 -2.76
C PHE A 70 -23.25 18.20 -3.40
N ILE A 71 -22.53 18.49 -4.48
CA ILE A 71 -21.58 17.54 -5.07
C ILE A 71 -20.44 17.22 -4.09
N GLY A 72 -19.96 18.23 -3.36
CA GLY A 72 -19.02 18.02 -2.24
C GLY A 72 -19.58 17.07 -1.17
N PHE A 73 -20.87 17.21 -0.83
CA PHE A 73 -21.55 16.31 0.10
C PHE A 73 -21.68 14.87 -0.44
N ILE A 74 -21.96 14.70 -1.73
CA ILE A 74 -21.97 13.38 -2.39
C ILE A 74 -20.60 12.70 -2.23
N PHE A 75 -19.50 13.41 -2.46
CA PHE A 75 -18.14 12.86 -2.26
C PHE A 75 -17.81 12.57 -0.79
N ALA A 76 -18.34 13.37 0.14
CA ALA A 76 -18.23 13.08 1.57
C ALA A 76 -18.91 11.74 1.93
N ILE A 77 -20.11 11.48 1.39
CA ILE A 77 -20.78 10.18 1.53
C ILE A 77 -19.99 9.06 0.85
N GLY A 78 -19.39 9.32 -0.32
CA GLY A 78 -18.44 8.41 -0.97
C GLY A 78 -17.28 7.99 -0.05
N SER A 79 -16.78 8.92 0.78
CA SER A 79 -15.73 8.64 1.76
C SER A 79 -16.25 7.73 2.89
N VAL A 80 -17.48 7.94 3.37
CA VAL A 80 -18.14 7.03 4.33
C VAL A 80 -18.34 5.64 3.71
N GLY A 81 -18.76 5.57 2.44
CA GLY A 81 -18.87 4.31 1.69
C GLY A 81 -17.54 3.56 1.61
N SER A 82 -16.43 4.28 1.45
CA SER A 82 -15.09 3.68 1.48
C SER A 82 -14.77 3.05 2.84
N LEU A 83 -15.15 3.70 3.95
CA LEU A 83 -14.97 3.14 5.30
C LEU A 83 -15.80 1.87 5.48
N VAL A 84 -17.06 1.90 5.06
CA VAL A 84 -17.94 0.70 5.07
C VAL A 84 -17.32 -0.43 4.23
N GLY A 85 -16.71 -0.10 3.09
CA GLY A 85 -16.02 -1.07 2.24
C GLY A 85 -14.85 -1.77 2.94
N VAL A 86 -14.07 -1.02 3.74
CA VAL A 86 -13.00 -1.61 4.57
C VAL A 86 -13.57 -2.56 5.61
N ILE A 87 -14.61 -2.15 6.34
CA ILE A 87 -15.23 -2.95 7.39
C ILE A 87 -15.84 -4.23 6.79
N LEU A 88 -16.54 -4.10 5.67
CA LEU A 88 -17.15 -5.24 4.96
C LEU A 88 -16.09 -6.23 4.48
N TYR A 89 -14.96 -5.71 3.99
CA TYR A 89 -13.84 -6.56 3.60
C TYR A 89 -13.26 -7.33 4.79
N GLN A 90 -13.00 -6.63 5.90
CA GLN A 90 -12.40 -7.22 7.09
C GLN A 90 -13.28 -8.29 7.74
N ASN A 91 -14.60 -8.07 7.75
CA ASN A 91 -15.56 -8.93 8.45
C ASN A 91 -16.07 -10.10 7.60
N ILE A 92 -16.21 -9.94 6.28
CA ILE A 92 -16.86 -10.93 5.41
C ILE A 92 -15.90 -11.46 4.35
N LEU A 93 -15.18 -10.58 3.65
CA LEU A 93 -14.44 -10.97 2.45
C LEU A 93 -13.01 -11.47 2.72
N ARG A 94 -12.51 -11.31 3.94
CA ARG A 94 -11.16 -11.74 4.34
C ARG A 94 -10.91 -13.24 4.15
N ASP A 95 -11.93 -14.06 4.37
CA ASP A 95 -11.82 -15.53 4.32
C ASP A 95 -12.04 -16.10 2.92
N HIS A 96 -12.47 -15.26 1.96
CA HIS A 96 -12.67 -15.67 0.58
C HIS A 96 -11.35 -15.67 -0.21
N SER A 97 -11.29 -16.50 -1.25
CA SER A 97 -10.13 -16.53 -2.15
C SER A 97 -9.93 -15.18 -2.84
N PHE A 98 -8.67 -14.76 -2.97
CA PHE A 98 -8.26 -13.50 -3.59
C PHE A 98 -8.91 -13.28 -4.97
N ARG A 99 -8.90 -14.32 -5.81
CA ARG A 99 -9.53 -14.28 -7.14
C ARG A 99 -11.05 -14.07 -7.07
N SER A 100 -11.73 -14.73 -6.13
CA SER A 100 -13.18 -14.60 -5.99
C SER A 100 -13.55 -13.18 -5.57
N VAL A 101 -12.79 -12.59 -4.64
CA VAL A 101 -13.03 -11.21 -4.18
C VAL A 101 -12.76 -10.21 -5.30
N LEU A 102 -11.69 -10.38 -6.06
CA LEU A 102 -11.42 -9.53 -7.22
C LEU A 102 -12.49 -9.66 -8.31
N CYS A 103 -12.92 -10.89 -8.61
CA CYS A 103 -13.97 -11.16 -9.58
C CYS A 103 -15.30 -10.51 -9.15
N SER A 104 -15.75 -10.78 -7.92
CA SER A 104 -17.00 -10.23 -7.39
C SER A 104 -16.96 -8.70 -7.31
N SER A 105 -15.85 -8.12 -6.83
CA SER A 105 -15.68 -6.67 -6.76
C SER A 105 -15.69 -6.03 -8.15
N GLN A 106 -15.05 -6.65 -9.15
CA GLN A 106 -15.03 -6.14 -10.52
C GLN A 106 -16.41 -6.22 -11.18
N LEU A 107 -17.16 -7.31 -10.93
CA LEU A 107 -18.54 -7.46 -11.37
C LEU A 107 -19.45 -6.42 -10.74
N LEU A 108 -19.35 -6.22 -9.41
CA LEU A 108 -20.08 -5.19 -8.69
C LEU A 108 -19.72 -3.79 -9.20
N LEU A 109 -18.45 -3.52 -9.51
CA LEU A 109 -18.01 -2.24 -10.05
C LEU A 109 -18.59 -1.98 -11.45
N SER A 110 -18.70 -3.02 -12.26
CA SER A 110 -19.33 -2.95 -13.59
C SER A 110 -20.85 -2.74 -13.46
N LEU A 111 -21.49 -3.37 -12.47
CA LEU A 111 -22.91 -3.18 -12.18
C LEU A 111 -23.20 -1.75 -11.69
N SER A 112 -22.38 -1.21 -10.79
CA SER A 112 -22.46 0.19 -10.37
C SER A 112 -22.21 1.14 -11.55
N GLY A 113 -21.29 0.81 -12.46
CA GLY A 113 -21.13 1.58 -13.71
C GLY A 113 -22.36 1.57 -14.64
N MET A 114 -23.26 0.58 -14.53
CA MET A 114 -24.56 0.62 -15.21
C MET A 114 -25.55 1.57 -14.53
N LEU A 115 -25.45 1.76 -13.22
CA LEU A 115 -26.25 2.75 -12.49
C LEU A 115 -25.94 4.17 -12.97
N ASP A 116 -24.66 4.50 -13.18
CA ASP A 116 -24.25 5.76 -13.83
C ASP A 116 -24.98 5.97 -15.18
N LEU A 117 -25.13 4.92 -15.99
CA LEU A 117 -25.80 4.98 -17.29
C LEU A 117 -27.32 5.21 -17.13
N ILE A 118 -27.95 4.54 -16.16
CA ILE A 118 -29.37 4.72 -15.82
C ILE A 118 -29.64 6.16 -15.39
N LEU A 119 -28.74 6.74 -14.59
CA LEU A 119 -28.83 8.13 -14.13
C LEU A 119 -28.71 9.13 -15.28
N VAL A 120 -27.70 8.98 -16.14
CA VAL A 120 -27.50 9.88 -17.28
C VAL A 120 -28.64 9.79 -18.31
N LEU A 121 -29.22 8.60 -18.51
CA LEU A 121 -30.41 8.42 -19.35
C LEU A 121 -31.71 8.88 -18.67
N ARG A 122 -31.65 9.37 -17.43
CA ARG A 122 -32.80 9.75 -16.59
C ARG A 122 -33.86 8.65 -16.46
N LEU A 123 -33.44 7.39 -16.54
CA LEU A 123 -34.33 6.24 -16.37
C LEU A 123 -34.78 6.07 -14.92
N ASN A 124 -33.97 6.58 -13.97
CA ASN A 124 -34.30 6.65 -12.55
C ASN A 124 -35.61 7.43 -12.29
N LEU A 125 -35.88 8.51 -13.03
CA LEU A 125 -37.13 9.27 -12.89
C LEU A 125 -38.35 8.48 -13.37
N LYS A 126 -38.19 7.62 -14.39
CA LYS A 126 -39.26 6.70 -14.83
C LYS A 126 -39.55 5.61 -13.80
N LEU A 127 -38.56 5.27 -12.97
CA LEU A 127 -38.69 4.36 -11.83
C LEU A 127 -39.22 5.07 -10.57
N GLY A 128 -39.43 6.39 -10.61
CA GLY A 128 -39.95 7.18 -9.49
C GLY A 128 -38.90 7.56 -8.43
N ILE A 129 -37.60 7.39 -8.70
CA ILE A 129 -36.52 7.69 -7.75
C ILE A 129 -35.93 9.08 -8.07
N PRO A 130 -35.90 10.02 -7.12
CA PRO A 130 -35.28 11.33 -7.33
C PRO A 130 -33.77 11.24 -7.60
N ASP A 131 -33.27 12.09 -8.50
CA ASP A 131 -31.84 12.14 -8.89
C ASP A 131 -30.89 12.28 -7.69
N TYR A 132 -31.31 13.04 -6.67
CA TYR A 132 -30.55 13.30 -5.44
C TYR A 132 -30.15 12.01 -4.71
N TYR A 133 -31.14 11.18 -4.37
CA TYR A 133 -30.91 9.96 -3.61
C TYR A 133 -30.12 8.95 -4.43
N PHE A 134 -30.41 8.87 -5.72
CA PHE A 134 -29.73 7.96 -6.62
C PHE A 134 -28.24 8.29 -6.74
N ALA A 135 -27.89 9.56 -6.99
CA ALA A 135 -26.50 10.00 -7.12
C ALA A 135 -25.69 9.80 -5.82
N VAL A 136 -26.30 10.07 -4.66
CA VAL A 136 -25.66 9.87 -3.35
C VAL A 136 -25.36 8.40 -3.08
N ILE A 137 -26.34 7.53 -3.33
CA ILE A 137 -26.20 6.08 -3.10
C ILE A 137 -25.19 5.50 -4.08
N ASP A 138 -25.28 5.87 -5.35
CA ASP A 138 -24.39 5.35 -6.39
C ASP A 138 -22.92 5.73 -6.11
N GLU A 139 -22.62 6.99 -5.78
CA GLU A 139 -21.26 7.39 -5.40
C GLU A 139 -20.76 6.61 -4.16
N GLY A 140 -21.62 6.46 -3.14
CA GLY A 140 -21.31 5.68 -1.95
C GLY A 140 -20.94 4.23 -2.26
N VAL A 141 -21.76 3.57 -3.09
CA VAL A 141 -21.57 2.19 -3.51
C VAL A 141 -20.34 2.04 -4.39
N ALA A 142 -20.13 2.94 -5.36
CA ALA A 142 -18.97 2.94 -6.24
C ALA A 142 -17.65 3.06 -5.47
N LYS A 143 -17.56 3.99 -4.50
CA LYS A 143 -16.38 4.17 -3.65
C LYS A 143 -16.18 2.97 -2.70
N MET A 144 -17.26 2.43 -2.14
CA MET A 144 -17.22 1.21 -1.33
C MET A 144 -16.61 0.04 -2.11
N ILE A 145 -17.11 -0.26 -3.31
CA ILE A 145 -16.64 -1.37 -4.14
C ILE A 145 -15.18 -1.18 -4.56
N ASN A 146 -14.79 0.03 -4.96
CA ASN A 146 -13.39 0.34 -5.29
C ASN A 146 -12.46 0.08 -4.10
N ARG A 147 -12.90 0.41 -2.88
CA ARG A 147 -12.11 0.16 -1.68
C ARG A 147 -11.99 -1.33 -1.35
N ILE A 148 -13.08 -2.09 -1.52
CA ILE A 148 -13.07 -3.55 -1.38
C ILE A 148 -12.12 -4.18 -2.39
N LYS A 149 -12.08 -3.70 -3.62
CA LYS A 149 -11.14 -4.19 -4.66
C LYS A 149 -9.68 -3.94 -4.29
N TRP A 150 -9.37 -2.81 -3.65
CA TRP A 150 -8.01 -2.40 -3.31
C TRP A 150 -7.42 -3.14 -2.10
N MET A 151 -8.26 -3.52 -1.14
CA MET A 151 -7.84 -4.20 0.09
C MET A 151 -7.10 -5.54 -0.11
N PRO A 152 -7.61 -6.51 -0.91
CA PRO A 152 -6.93 -7.76 -1.17
C PRO A 152 -5.53 -7.55 -1.76
N LEU A 153 -5.35 -6.49 -2.55
CA LEU A 153 -4.07 -6.16 -3.16
C LEU A 153 -3.06 -5.71 -2.10
N LEU A 154 -3.49 -4.89 -1.14
CA LEU A 154 -2.66 -4.56 0.02
C LEU A 154 -2.29 -5.79 0.85
N VAL A 155 -3.25 -6.68 1.12
CA VAL A 155 -2.99 -7.90 1.89
C VAL A 155 -2.04 -8.85 1.15
N LEU A 156 -2.20 -8.98 -0.17
CA LEU A 156 -1.29 -9.78 -0.98
C LEU A 156 0.10 -9.15 -1.01
N SER A 157 0.18 -7.82 -1.06
CA SER A 157 1.46 -7.15 -1.05
C SER A 157 2.27 -7.38 0.22
N SER A 158 1.64 -7.29 1.39
CA SER A 158 2.33 -7.50 2.66
C SER A 158 2.84 -8.93 2.80
N LYS A 159 2.10 -9.92 2.26
CA LYS A 159 2.52 -11.32 2.19
C LYS A 159 3.69 -11.58 1.23
N LEU A 160 3.85 -10.73 0.20
CA LEU A 160 4.91 -10.86 -0.81
C LEU A 160 6.14 -10.02 -0.49
N CYS A 161 6.06 -9.12 0.50
CA CYS A 161 7.19 -8.33 0.95
C CYS A 161 8.24 -9.25 1.64
N PRO A 162 9.50 -9.26 1.17
CA PRO A 162 10.58 -9.83 1.95
C PRO A 162 10.86 -8.97 3.19
N ALA A 163 11.25 -9.62 4.29
CA ALA A 163 11.63 -8.94 5.53
C ALA A 163 12.74 -7.91 5.26
N GLY A 164 12.58 -6.71 5.82
CA GLY A 164 13.55 -5.62 5.69
C GLY A 164 13.38 -4.70 4.46
N ILE A 165 12.47 -4.99 3.51
CA ILE A 165 12.14 -4.07 2.39
C ILE A 165 10.65 -3.74 2.24
N GLU A 166 9.82 -4.08 3.23
CA GLU A 166 8.36 -3.90 3.22
C GLU A 166 7.93 -2.48 2.86
N GLY A 167 8.59 -1.47 3.45
CA GLY A 167 8.27 -0.06 3.19
C GLY A 167 8.56 0.37 1.75
N THR A 168 9.62 -0.14 1.14
CA THR A 168 9.97 0.16 -0.26
C THR A 168 8.98 -0.51 -1.23
N PHE A 169 8.54 -1.73 -0.92
CA PHE A 169 7.54 -2.43 -1.72
C PHE A 169 6.16 -1.77 -1.62
N PHE A 170 5.75 -1.34 -0.43
CA PHE A 170 4.54 -0.55 -0.24
C PHE A 170 4.59 0.78 -1.01
N ALA A 171 5.72 1.49 -0.95
CA ALA A 171 5.92 2.73 -1.71
C ALA A 171 5.82 2.51 -3.22
N LEU A 172 6.35 1.40 -3.72
CA LEU A 172 6.21 1.00 -5.13
C LEU A 172 4.75 0.77 -5.50
N LEU A 173 3.99 0.06 -4.68
CA LEU A 173 2.57 -0.19 -4.93
C LEU A 173 1.74 1.08 -4.93
N MET A 174 1.99 1.99 -3.99
CA MET A 174 1.39 3.32 -3.98
C MET A 174 1.77 4.13 -5.23
N SER A 175 2.99 3.96 -5.75
CA SER A 175 3.41 4.58 -7.00
C SER A 175 2.65 3.99 -8.20
N ILE A 176 2.48 2.67 -8.26
CA ILE A 176 1.69 2.00 -9.30
C ILE A 176 0.23 2.45 -9.23
N ASP A 177 -0.33 2.57 -8.03
CA ASP A 177 -1.69 3.07 -7.79
C ASP A 177 -1.87 4.49 -8.35
N ASN A 178 -0.98 5.41 -7.99
CA ASN A 178 -1.01 6.79 -8.48
C ASN A 178 -0.86 6.87 -10.01
N ILE A 179 0.04 6.08 -10.62
CA ILE A 179 0.20 6.04 -12.09
C ILE A 179 -1.05 5.43 -12.74
N GLY A 180 -1.66 4.43 -12.11
CA GLY A 180 -2.93 3.84 -12.53
C GLY A 180 -4.07 4.86 -12.56
N VAL A 181 -4.24 5.63 -11.48
CA VAL A 181 -5.24 6.71 -11.41
C VAL A 181 -4.93 7.81 -12.43
N LEU A 182 -3.68 8.25 -12.53
CA LEU A 182 -3.27 9.29 -13.48
C LEU A 182 -3.56 8.86 -14.93
N SER A 183 -3.20 7.62 -15.28
CA SER A 183 -3.50 7.08 -16.61
C SER A 183 -5.00 6.96 -16.86
N ALA A 184 -5.79 6.57 -15.86
CA ALA A 184 -7.25 6.54 -15.96
C ALA A 184 -7.87 7.92 -16.22
N SER A 185 -7.40 8.97 -15.54
CA SER A 185 -7.85 10.35 -15.75
C SER A 185 -7.38 10.91 -17.08
N TRP A 186 -6.16 10.59 -17.54
CA TRP A 186 -5.68 10.98 -18.87
C TRP A 186 -6.50 10.32 -19.98
N ILE A 187 -6.74 9.01 -19.89
CA ILE A 187 -7.58 8.28 -20.85
C ILE A 187 -9.02 8.82 -20.82
N GLY A 188 -9.55 9.15 -19.64
CA GLY A 188 -10.88 9.72 -19.47
C GLY A 188 -11.03 11.11 -20.06
N GLY A 189 -10.08 11.99 -19.79
CA GLY A 189 -10.02 13.32 -20.41
C GLY A 189 -9.88 13.24 -21.93
N LEU A 190 -9.03 12.35 -22.44
CA LEU A 190 -8.89 12.11 -23.88
C LEU A 190 -10.19 11.58 -24.50
N LEU A 191 -10.88 10.66 -23.81
CA LEU A 191 -12.17 10.12 -24.24
C LEU A 191 -13.24 11.22 -24.30
N LEU A 192 -13.33 12.06 -23.26
CA LEU A 192 -14.23 13.21 -23.22
C LEU A 192 -13.96 14.20 -24.37
N HIS A 193 -12.68 14.49 -24.61
CA HIS A 193 -12.25 15.36 -25.72
C HIS A 193 -12.61 14.76 -27.09
N LEU A 194 -12.37 13.46 -27.29
CA LEU A 194 -12.66 12.77 -28.55
C LEU A 194 -14.17 12.71 -28.86
N LEU A 195 -15.00 12.49 -27.83
CA LEU A 195 -16.46 12.49 -27.95
C LEU A 195 -17.06 13.91 -28.03
N ARG A 196 -16.20 14.95 -28.03
CA ARG A 196 -16.55 16.38 -28.06
C ARG A 196 -17.50 16.79 -26.93
N ILE A 197 -17.41 16.13 -25.77
CA ILE A 197 -18.21 16.47 -24.60
C ILE A 197 -17.67 17.79 -24.05
N THR A 198 -18.35 18.87 -24.39
CA THR A 198 -18.01 20.23 -23.96
C THR A 198 -18.95 20.63 -22.84
N ARG A 199 -18.62 21.66 -22.06
CA ARG A 199 -19.44 22.20 -20.95
C ARG A 199 -20.91 22.50 -21.32
N THR A 200 -21.24 22.54 -22.61
CA THR A 200 -22.57 22.88 -23.15
C THR A 200 -23.24 21.75 -23.93
N GLU A 201 -22.55 20.64 -24.23
CA GLU A 201 -23.10 19.53 -25.03
C GLU A 201 -22.77 18.17 -24.43
N PHE A 202 -23.75 17.57 -23.76
CA PHE A 202 -23.62 16.26 -23.08
C PHE A 202 -24.25 15.10 -23.86
N LYS A 203 -24.65 15.30 -25.13
CA LYS A 203 -25.36 14.27 -25.93
C LYS A 203 -24.62 12.94 -26.04
N ASN A 204 -23.30 12.94 -25.96
CA ASN A 204 -22.47 11.73 -26.07
C ASN A 204 -22.02 11.17 -24.71
N LEU A 205 -22.47 11.73 -23.57
CA LEU A 205 -22.04 11.30 -22.24
C LEU A 205 -22.40 9.83 -21.96
N TRP A 206 -23.58 9.40 -22.42
CA TRP A 206 -24.01 8.00 -22.32
C TRP A 206 -23.03 7.06 -23.06
N ALA A 207 -22.48 7.48 -24.20
CA ALA A 207 -21.50 6.69 -24.96
C ALA A 207 -20.16 6.61 -24.22
N ALA A 208 -19.72 7.70 -23.58
CA ALA A 208 -18.53 7.70 -22.74
C ALA A 208 -18.67 6.71 -21.56
N ILE A 209 -19.83 6.70 -20.90
CA ILE A 209 -20.15 5.76 -19.82
C ILE A 209 -20.21 4.32 -20.34
N LEU A 210 -20.76 4.09 -21.52
CA LEU A 210 -20.81 2.77 -22.14
C LEU A 210 -19.38 2.26 -22.44
N ILE A 211 -18.52 3.09 -23.03
CA ILE A 211 -17.12 2.76 -23.28
C ILE A 211 -16.39 2.45 -21.95
N ARG A 212 -16.58 3.29 -20.92
CA ARG A 212 -16.04 3.04 -19.58
C ARG A 212 -16.47 1.70 -19.01
N ASN A 213 -17.74 1.31 -19.18
CA ASN A 213 -18.23 0.02 -18.71
C ASN A 213 -17.60 -1.16 -19.47
N VAL A 214 -17.43 -1.03 -20.79
CA VAL A 214 -16.70 -2.05 -21.58
C VAL A 214 -15.25 -2.15 -21.11
N MET A 215 -14.58 -1.02 -20.88
CA MET A 215 -13.21 -1.00 -20.36
C MET A 215 -13.11 -1.58 -18.95
N ARG A 216 -14.12 -1.39 -18.10
CA ARG A 216 -14.20 -2.02 -16.77
C ARG A 216 -14.42 -3.54 -16.82
N LEU A 217 -14.98 -4.08 -17.89
CA LEU A 217 -15.08 -5.54 -18.05
C LEU A 217 -13.77 -6.18 -18.51
N LEU A 218 -12.88 -5.42 -19.15
CA LEU A 218 -11.64 -5.94 -19.70
C LEU A 218 -10.67 -6.51 -18.63
N PRO A 219 -10.49 -5.90 -17.44
CA PRO A 219 -9.75 -6.52 -16.33
C PRO A 219 -10.27 -7.89 -15.94
N LEU A 220 -11.57 -8.18 -16.12
CA LEU A 220 -12.14 -9.49 -15.81
C LEU A 220 -11.59 -10.58 -16.75
N ALA A 221 -11.31 -10.25 -18.02
CA ALA A 221 -10.62 -11.15 -18.94
C ALA A 221 -9.14 -11.33 -18.54
N LEU A 222 -8.48 -10.27 -18.07
CA LEU A 222 -7.12 -10.33 -17.53
C LEU A 222 -7.03 -11.10 -16.20
N LEU A 223 -8.13 -11.24 -15.47
CA LEU A 223 -8.18 -12.01 -14.23
C LEU A 223 -7.86 -13.50 -14.46
N PHE A 224 -8.08 -14.02 -15.67
CA PHE A 224 -7.63 -15.37 -16.06
C PHE A 224 -6.10 -15.54 -15.98
N LEU A 225 -5.35 -14.44 -16.13
CA LEU A 225 -3.88 -14.44 -16.08
C LEU A 225 -3.32 -14.45 -14.64
N VAL A 226 -4.10 -14.00 -13.65
CA VAL A 226 -3.70 -14.01 -12.24
C VAL A 226 -3.76 -15.45 -11.73
N PRO A 227 -2.68 -16.15 -11.33
CA PRO A 227 -2.66 -17.57 -10.92
C PRO A 227 -3.59 -17.86 -9.73
N ARG A 228 -3.97 -19.14 -9.54
CA ARG A 228 -4.86 -19.58 -8.44
C ARG A 228 -4.03 -19.57 -7.17
N SER A 229 -3.73 -18.38 -6.67
CA SER A 229 -2.98 -18.23 -5.44
C SER A 229 -3.90 -18.63 -4.28
N ASP A 230 -3.59 -19.77 -3.69
CA ASP A 230 -4.24 -20.27 -2.48
C ASP A 230 -3.81 -19.36 -1.31
N PRO A 231 -4.73 -18.85 -0.47
CA PRO A 231 -4.42 -17.94 0.64
C PRO A 231 -3.35 -18.44 1.63
N ASN A 232 -3.09 -19.76 1.64
CA ASN A 232 -2.25 -20.47 2.62
C ASN A 232 -0.97 -21.11 2.06
N SER A 233 -0.68 -21.06 0.76
CA SER A 233 0.64 -21.49 0.26
C SER A 233 1.65 -20.38 0.53
N ASN A 234 2.82 -20.68 1.10
CA ASN A 234 3.96 -19.74 1.14
C ASN A 234 4.28 -19.32 -0.31
N ILE A 235 3.79 -18.15 -0.73
CA ILE A 235 3.82 -17.69 -2.13
C ILE A 235 5.23 -17.23 -2.54
N LEU A 236 6.08 -16.90 -1.56
CA LEU A 236 7.50 -16.65 -1.82
C LEU A 236 8.23 -18.00 -1.96
N PRO A 237 9.01 -18.22 -3.05
CA PRO A 237 9.91 -19.36 -3.13
C PRO A 237 10.78 -19.40 -1.88
N ALA A 238 10.77 -20.54 -1.16
CA ALA A 238 11.55 -20.73 0.06
C ALA A 238 13.05 -20.43 -0.17
N ASP A 239 13.53 -20.59 -1.40
CA ASP A 239 14.90 -20.26 -1.82
C ASP A 239 15.21 -18.76 -1.72
N LEU A 240 14.24 -17.87 -2.02
CA LEU A 240 14.45 -16.43 -1.86
C LEU A 240 14.42 -16.05 -0.39
N LEU A 241 13.46 -16.55 0.40
CA LEU A 241 13.44 -16.32 1.85
C LEU A 241 14.74 -16.78 2.50
N ASN A 242 15.25 -17.98 2.18
CA ASN A 242 16.50 -18.50 2.71
C ASN A 242 17.74 -17.70 2.25
N GLU A 243 17.78 -17.20 1.01
CA GLU A 243 18.83 -16.27 0.56
C GLU A 243 18.76 -14.95 1.32
N TYR A 244 17.57 -14.41 1.59
CA TYR A 244 17.37 -13.17 2.35
C TYR A 244 17.71 -13.33 3.83
N ASP A 245 17.24 -14.41 4.46
CA ASP A 245 17.46 -14.73 5.88
C ASP A 245 18.93 -15.09 6.12
N GLY A 246 19.56 -15.85 5.21
CA GLY A 246 20.99 -16.15 5.25
C GLY A 246 21.89 -14.95 4.92
N ALA A 247 21.40 -13.97 4.14
CA ALA A 247 22.08 -12.70 3.92
C ALA A 247 21.91 -11.76 5.11
N GLU A 248 20.76 -11.76 5.77
CA GLU A 248 20.49 -10.94 6.96
C GLU A 248 21.19 -11.49 8.19
N ALA A 249 21.22 -12.81 8.39
CA ALA A 249 22.03 -13.47 9.43
C ALA A 249 23.52 -13.14 9.27
N ARG A 250 24.06 -13.23 8.03
CA ARG A 250 25.42 -12.76 7.74
C ARG A 250 25.59 -11.26 7.97
N ARG A 251 24.56 -10.45 7.78
CA ARG A 251 24.63 -9.00 8.00
C ARG A 251 24.67 -8.65 9.49
N ILE A 252 23.84 -9.32 10.30
CA ILE A 252 23.81 -9.19 11.76
C ILE A 252 25.15 -9.64 12.32
N GLU A 253 25.68 -10.79 11.87
CA GLU A 253 27.00 -11.29 12.26
C GLU A 253 28.12 -10.32 11.88
N ASN A 254 28.09 -9.74 10.67
CA ASN A 254 29.07 -8.72 10.26
C ASN A 254 28.97 -7.43 11.07
N VAL A 255 27.76 -6.99 11.45
CA VAL A 255 27.56 -5.80 12.28
C VAL A 255 28.05 -6.05 13.71
N GLU A 256 27.77 -7.22 14.27
CA GLU A 256 28.22 -7.64 15.60
C GLU A 256 29.75 -7.79 15.65
N LEU A 257 30.34 -8.42 14.63
CA LEU A 257 31.79 -8.51 14.46
C LEU A 257 32.43 -7.13 14.30
N THR A 258 31.76 -6.20 13.58
CA THR A 258 32.24 -4.82 13.45
C THR A 258 32.15 -4.06 14.77
N SER A 259 31.08 -4.21 15.57
CA SER A 259 31.00 -3.62 16.91
C SER A 259 32.07 -4.18 17.85
N LEU A 260 32.35 -5.48 17.80
CA LEU A 260 33.40 -6.12 18.59
C LEU A 260 34.81 -5.66 18.20
N THR A 261 35.04 -5.36 16.92
CA THR A 261 36.32 -4.79 16.46
C THR A 261 36.47 -3.29 16.74
N VAL A 262 35.37 -2.55 16.89
CA VAL A 262 35.38 -1.12 17.27
C VAL A 262 35.72 -0.93 18.75
N ASP A 263 35.35 -1.89 19.61
CA ASP A 263 35.80 -1.92 21.01
C ASP A 263 37.28 -2.32 21.18
N LYS A 264 37.95 -2.74 20.11
CA LYS A 264 39.35 -3.19 20.14
C LYS A 264 40.25 -2.29 19.29
N ASN A 265 40.34 -1.01 19.65
CA ASN A 265 41.47 -0.16 19.31
C ASN A 265 42.19 0.34 20.58
N PRO A 266 43.53 0.46 20.55
CA PRO A 266 44.39 0.40 21.72
C PRO A 266 44.50 1.76 22.41
N SER A 267 43.54 2.11 23.25
CA SER A 267 43.67 3.29 24.12
C SER A 267 43.13 3.09 25.53
N THR A 268 42.97 1.83 25.95
CA THR A 268 42.51 1.50 27.31
C THR A 268 43.40 0.42 27.92
N ASP A 269 44.72 0.58 27.81
CA ASP A 269 45.70 -0.15 28.64
C ASP A 269 46.37 0.76 29.67
N ALA A 270 46.00 2.04 29.72
CA ALA A 270 46.55 2.99 30.70
C ALA A 270 45.58 3.35 31.85
N SER A 271 44.30 2.95 31.78
CA SER A 271 43.29 3.31 32.78
C SER A 271 42.68 2.13 33.56
N LEU A 272 43.09 0.89 33.24
CA LEU A 272 42.71 -0.31 34.00
C LEU A 272 43.85 -0.84 34.91
N GLN A 273 44.91 -0.05 35.11
CA GLN A 273 45.99 -0.36 36.05
C GLN A 273 45.98 0.57 37.29
N GLU A 274 45.36 1.75 37.22
CA GLU A 274 45.17 2.63 38.38
C GLU A 274 43.95 2.25 39.25
N CYS A 275 42.90 1.65 38.69
CA CYS A 275 41.71 1.26 39.48
C CYS A 275 41.88 -0.06 40.26
N LYS A 276 42.96 -0.83 40.04
CA LYS A 276 43.21 -2.10 40.73
C LYS A 276 44.28 -2.02 41.83
N THR A 277 44.95 -0.88 41.97
CA THR A 277 45.97 -0.65 43.01
C THR A 277 45.37 -0.03 44.28
N GLN A 278 44.16 0.52 44.22
CA GLN A 278 43.54 1.20 45.37
C GLN A 278 42.57 0.33 46.20
N GLU A 279 42.11 -0.82 45.70
CA GLU A 279 41.17 -1.71 46.42
C GLU A 279 41.84 -2.87 47.18
N HIS A 280 43.18 -2.99 47.17
CA HIS A 280 43.89 -4.08 47.85
C HIS A 280 44.77 -3.62 49.04
N LEU A 281 44.43 -2.50 49.69
CA LEU A 281 45.20 -2.01 50.85
C LEU A 281 44.37 -1.60 52.08
N ASP A 282 43.07 -1.90 52.13
CA ASP A 282 42.22 -1.53 53.29
C ASP A 282 41.34 -2.67 53.85
N VAL A 283 41.76 -3.92 53.72
CA VAL A 283 41.19 -5.03 54.53
C VAL A 283 42.30 -5.98 54.94
N GLY A 284 42.86 -5.78 56.13
CA GLY A 284 43.84 -6.72 56.68
C GLY A 284 44.61 -6.24 57.90
N GLN A 285 43.98 -5.61 58.89
CA GLN A 285 44.57 -5.49 60.22
C GLN A 285 43.52 -5.12 61.27
N ASP A 286 42.92 -6.15 61.88
CA ASP A 286 42.37 -6.11 63.24
C ASP A 286 41.77 -7.48 63.51
N ASP A 287 42.59 -8.43 64.00
CA ASP A 287 42.11 -9.67 64.65
C ASP A 287 43.23 -10.43 65.41
N ASP A 288 44.32 -9.78 65.83
CA ASP A 288 45.43 -10.44 66.56
C ASP A 288 45.86 -9.70 67.86
N GLU A 289 44.93 -9.03 68.54
CA GLU A 289 45.21 -8.41 69.87
C GLU A 289 44.18 -8.72 70.97
N ALA A 290 43.49 -9.86 70.89
CA ALA A 290 42.54 -10.29 71.94
C ALA A 290 42.80 -11.68 72.54
N SER A 291 43.98 -12.27 72.31
CA SER A 291 44.35 -13.61 72.82
C SER A 291 45.63 -13.63 73.68
N LEU A 292 46.21 -12.48 74.01
CA LEU A 292 47.43 -12.37 74.84
C LEU A 292 47.22 -11.84 76.27
N LEU A 293 45.98 -11.83 76.79
CA LEU A 293 45.68 -11.50 78.20
C LEU A 293 44.98 -12.63 78.99
N ALA A 294 45.18 -13.89 78.61
CA ALA A 294 44.68 -15.06 79.35
C ALA A 294 45.79 -15.96 79.91
N ASN A 295 47.00 -15.43 80.14
CA ASN A 295 48.03 -16.15 80.89
C ASN A 295 48.98 -15.20 81.64
N ARG A 296 48.46 -14.54 82.69
CA ARG A 296 49.23 -14.08 83.85
C ARG A 296 48.27 -13.52 84.92
N GLY A 297 48.17 -14.24 86.04
CA GLY A 297 47.76 -13.71 87.35
C GLY A 297 46.27 -13.68 87.63
#